data_AF-A0A9E1RPY4-F1
#
_entry.id   AF-A0A9E1RPY4-F1
#
_cell.length_a   1.000
_cell.length_b   1.000
_cell.length_c   1.000
_cell.angle_alpha   90.00
_cell.angle_beta   90.00
_cell.angle_gamma   90.00
#
_symmetry.space_group_name_H-M   'P 1'
#
loop_
_entity.id
_entity.type
_entity.pdbx_description
1 polymer ?
#
loop_
_entity_poly.entity_id
_entity_poly.type
_entity_poly.pdbx_seq_one_letter_code
_entity_poly.pdbx_strand_id
1 'polypeptide(L)'
;MKRIFAMTLALSGLLLVVVAGSAPASAQGADDPAQVAEGQVVFALSCAGCHGDDGAGITGAGRSLTGIANQGDRAVHIDSITTGKGGMPAFGERLSSDEIEQAASYVRLTFVDEAAATADEELARTGAGSAGLAVVGVTMVTGGMYLVTWNRRRTGM
;
A
#
# COMPACT_ATOMS: atom_id res chain seq x y z
N MET A 1 36.54 -38.15 -60.36
CA MET A 1 35.48 -37.14 -60.61
C MET A 1 34.64 -37.00 -59.35
N LYS A 2 34.28 -35.77 -58.95
CA LYS A 2 33.64 -35.32 -57.67
C LYS A 2 34.57 -35.43 -56.44
N ARG A 3 35.32 -34.41 -55.97
CA ARG A 3 35.11 -32.96 -55.79
C ARG A 3 33.96 -32.59 -54.84
N ILE A 4 34.37 -32.16 -53.63
CA ILE A 4 33.88 -31.00 -52.86
C ILE A 4 32.53 -31.23 -52.15
N PHE A 5 32.53 -31.19 -50.81
CA PHE A 5 32.00 -30.09 -50.00
C PHE A 5 32.16 -30.41 -48.51
N ALA A 6 33.27 -29.93 -47.95
CA ALA A 6 33.29 -29.49 -46.57
C ALA A 6 32.25 -28.37 -46.46
N MET A 7 31.28 -28.51 -45.55
CA MET A 7 30.48 -27.37 -45.12
C MET A 7 30.05 -27.61 -43.68
N THR A 8 30.97 -27.22 -42.80
CA THR A 8 30.73 -26.69 -41.47
C THR A 8 29.39 -25.95 -41.40
N LEU A 9 28.38 -26.54 -40.75
CA LEU A 9 27.17 -25.81 -40.38
C LEU A 9 27.06 -25.77 -38.86
N ALA A 10 27.59 -24.65 -38.37
CA ALA A 10 27.36 -23.99 -37.09
C ALA A 10 26.47 -24.74 -36.09
N LEU A 11 27.08 -25.15 -34.97
CA LEU A 11 26.40 -25.16 -33.68
C LEU A 11 25.91 -23.72 -33.43
N SER A 12 24.65 -23.46 -33.75
CA SER A 12 23.95 -22.27 -33.30
C SER A 12 23.78 -22.40 -31.79
N GLY A 13 24.80 -21.94 -31.06
CA GLY A 13 24.73 -21.72 -29.63
C GLY A 13 23.58 -20.76 -29.35
N LEU A 14 22.47 -21.30 -28.85
CA LEU A 14 21.44 -20.52 -28.18
C LEU A 14 22.05 -20.05 -26.86
N LEU A 15 22.80 -18.95 -26.93
CA LEU A 15 23.24 -18.22 -25.76
C LEU A 15 21.99 -17.56 -25.18
N LEU A 16 21.34 -18.24 -24.23
CA LEU A 16 20.39 -17.62 -23.32
C LEU A 16 21.18 -16.61 -22.49
N VAL A 17 21.27 -15.38 -22.99
CA VAL A 17 21.69 -14.24 -22.18
C VAL A 17 20.57 -14.02 -21.17
N VAL A 18 20.70 -14.63 -19.99
CA VAL A 18 19.95 -14.24 -18.82
C VAL A 18 20.48 -12.86 -18.43
N VAL A 19 19.82 -11.81 -18.92
CA VAL A 19 19.97 -10.49 -18.33
C VAL A 19 19.37 -10.61 -16.93
N ALA A 20 20.24 -10.79 -15.95
CA ALA A 20 19.90 -10.56 -14.55
C ALA A 20 19.55 -9.07 -14.43
N GLY A 21 18.26 -8.75 -14.51
CA GLY A 21 17.75 -7.45 -14.13
C GLY A 21 18.01 -7.29 -12.63
N SER A 22 19.00 -6.47 -12.27
CA SER A 22 19.13 -5.97 -10.92
C SER A 22 17.93 -5.07 -10.65
N ALA A 23 16.91 -5.61 -9.97
CA ALA A 23 15.84 -4.81 -9.41
C ALA A 23 16.48 -3.75 -8.48
N PRO A 24 16.07 -2.48 -8.56
CA PRO A 24 16.51 -1.50 -7.58
C PRO A 24 16.04 -1.98 -6.21
N ALA A 25 16.93 -1.96 -5.21
CA ALA A 25 16.53 -2.10 -3.82
C ALA A 25 15.47 -1.03 -3.54
N SER A 26 14.23 -1.47 -3.37
CA SER A 26 13.06 -0.61 -3.23
C SER A 26 13.29 0.35 -2.07
N ALA A 27 13.07 1.63 -2.33
CA ALA A 27 13.09 2.65 -1.30
C ALA A 27 12.07 2.26 -0.21
N GLN A 28 12.58 1.85 0.96
CA GLN A 28 11.77 1.62 2.13
C GLN A 28 11.17 2.96 2.58
N GLY A 29 9.94 3.24 2.15
CA GLY A 29 9.29 4.51 2.46
C GLY A 29 7.83 4.64 2.06
N ALA A 30 7.32 3.83 1.14
CA ALA A 30 5.91 3.83 0.78
C ALA A 30 5.45 2.40 0.45
N ASP A 31 4.15 2.14 0.62
CA ASP A 31 3.56 0.89 0.16
C ASP A 31 3.60 0.86 -1.37
N ASP A 32 4.27 -0.14 -1.93
CA ASP A 32 4.38 -0.34 -3.37
C ASP A 32 3.16 -1.14 -3.86
N PRO A 33 2.36 -0.62 -4.79
CA PRO A 33 1.24 -1.35 -5.37
C PRO A 33 1.63 -2.69 -5.97
N ALA A 34 2.88 -2.83 -6.45
CA ALA A 34 3.39 -4.08 -7.00
C ALA A 34 3.55 -5.17 -5.93
N GLN A 35 3.68 -4.81 -4.63
CA GLN A 35 3.79 -5.78 -3.53
C GLN A 35 2.42 -6.27 -3.02
N VAL A 36 1.33 -5.69 -3.50
CA VAL A 36 -0.03 -5.96 -2.99
C VAL A 36 -0.56 -7.31 -3.46
N ALA A 37 -0.27 -7.70 -4.71
CA ALA A 37 -0.79 -8.95 -5.28
C ALA A 37 -0.21 -10.18 -4.57
N GLU A 38 1.11 -10.21 -4.37
CA GLU A 38 1.79 -11.27 -3.63
C GLU A 38 1.42 -11.21 -2.14
N GLY A 39 1.32 -10.01 -1.56
CA GLY A 39 0.91 -9.81 -0.18
C GLY A 39 -0.50 -10.36 0.12
N GLN A 40 -1.42 -10.30 -0.84
CA GLN A 40 -2.74 -10.91 -0.73
C GLN A 40 -2.66 -12.43 -0.56
N VAL A 41 -1.79 -13.09 -1.31
CA VAL A 41 -1.60 -14.54 -1.23
C VAL A 41 -1.04 -14.93 0.14
N VAL A 42 -0.01 -14.21 0.60
CA VAL A 42 0.57 -14.42 1.93
C VAL A 42 -0.49 -14.23 3.02
N PHE A 43 -1.30 -13.18 2.92
CA PHE A 43 -2.38 -12.90 3.86
C PHE A 43 -3.41 -14.04 3.92
N ALA A 44 -3.89 -14.51 2.76
CA ALA A 44 -4.88 -15.58 2.69
C ALA A 44 -4.38 -16.88 3.33
N LEU A 45 -3.09 -17.21 3.14
CA LEU A 45 -2.50 -18.46 3.66
C LEU A 45 -2.11 -18.39 5.13
N SER A 46 -1.69 -17.22 5.63
CA SER A 46 -1.03 -17.10 6.93
C SER A 46 -1.79 -16.27 7.97
N CYS A 47 -2.69 -15.39 7.54
CA CYS A 47 -3.27 -14.35 8.40
C CYS A 47 -4.80 -14.44 8.49
N ALA A 48 -5.47 -14.76 7.38
CA ALA A 48 -6.92 -14.78 7.26
C ALA A 48 -7.60 -15.73 8.27
N GLY A 49 -6.93 -16.82 8.67
CA GLY A 49 -7.46 -17.76 9.66
C GLY A 49 -7.77 -17.15 11.04
N CYS A 50 -7.17 -16.00 11.38
CA CYS A 50 -7.49 -15.24 12.60
C CYS A 50 -8.13 -13.89 12.30
N HIS A 51 -7.72 -13.24 11.21
CA HIS A 51 -8.15 -11.88 10.87
C HIS A 51 -9.37 -11.82 9.94
N GLY A 52 -9.84 -12.95 9.41
CA GLY A 52 -10.87 -13.01 8.39
C GLY A 52 -10.33 -12.62 7.00
N ASP A 53 -10.97 -13.13 5.94
CA ASP A 53 -10.60 -12.80 4.56
C ASP A 53 -10.81 -11.31 4.25
N ASP A 54 -11.81 -10.69 4.89
CA ASP A 54 -12.15 -9.27 4.81
C ASP A 54 -11.42 -8.41 5.85
N GLY A 55 -10.57 -9.02 6.69
CA GLY A 55 -9.87 -8.32 7.76
C GLY A 55 -10.81 -7.87 8.90
N ALA A 56 -12.06 -8.32 8.97
CA ALA A 56 -13.00 -7.91 10.04
C ALA A 56 -12.63 -8.49 11.42
N GLY A 57 -11.75 -9.49 11.46
CA GLY A 57 -11.37 -10.21 12.67
C GLY A 57 -12.35 -11.33 13.02
N ILE A 58 -11.86 -12.32 13.76
CA ILE A 58 -12.64 -13.47 14.22
C ILE A 58 -12.61 -13.49 15.74
N THR A 59 -13.78 -13.44 16.38
CA THR A 59 -13.89 -13.43 17.85
C THR A 59 -13.17 -14.63 18.46
N GLY A 60 -12.24 -14.37 19.37
CA GLY A 60 -11.44 -15.40 20.04
C GLY A 60 -10.20 -15.88 19.26
N ALA A 61 -10.01 -15.46 18.01
CA ALA A 61 -8.84 -15.81 17.20
C ALA A 61 -7.99 -14.61 16.79
N GLY A 62 -8.61 -13.51 16.35
CA GLY A 62 -7.89 -12.31 15.90
C GLY A 62 -8.76 -11.06 15.87
N ARG A 63 -8.12 -9.90 16.03
CA ARG A 63 -8.80 -8.59 15.95
C ARG A 63 -9.09 -8.17 14.51
N SER A 64 -9.97 -7.20 14.34
CA SER A 64 -10.13 -6.48 13.06
C SER A 64 -8.83 -5.76 12.67
N LEU A 65 -8.57 -5.73 11.36
CA LEU A 65 -7.50 -5.00 10.68
C LEU A 65 -7.99 -3.70 10.02
N THR A 66 -9.28 -3.38 10.08
CA THR A 66 -9.81 -2.11 9.55
C THR A 66 -9.10 -0.93 10.23
N GLY A 67 -8.57 -0.01 9.42
CA GLY A 67 -7.86 1.17 9.89
C GLY A 67 -6.44 0.92 10.36
N ILE A 68 -5.87 -0.25 10.08
CA ILE A 68 -4.56 -0.63 10.62
C ILE A 68 -3.44 0.31 10.17
N ALA A 69 -3.55 0.93 9.00
CA ALA A 69 -2.61 1.92 8.52
C ALA A 69 -2.46 3.14 9.46
N ASN A 70 -3.48 3.44 10.27
CA ASN A 70 -3.46 4.54 11.25
C ASN A 70 -2.64 4.21 12.52
N GLN A 71 -2.21 2.96 12.70
CA GLN A 71 -1.46 2.52 13.88
C GLN A 71 0.06 2.64 13.74
N GLY A 72 0.55 3.13 12.60
CA GLY A 72 1.97 3.33 12.34
C GLY A 72 2.35 3.18 10.87
N ASP A 73 3.62 3.48 10.58
CA ASP A 73 4.20 3.24 9.28
C ASP A 73 4.34 1.74 8.97
N ARG A 74 4.74 1.42 7.74
CA ARG A 74 4.96 0.05 7.28
C ARG A 74 5.91 -0.75 8.18
N ALA A 75 6.94 -0.11 8.74
CA ALA A 75 7.92 -0.77 9.58
C ALA A 75 7.31 -1.28 10.88
N VAL A 76 6.37 -0.55 11.48
CA VAL A 76 5.61 -1.01 12.67
C VAL A 76 4.84 -2.30 12.38
N HIS A 77 4.27 -2.44 11.17
CA HIS A 77 3.52 -3.63 10.79
C HIS A 77 4.44 -4.80 10.43
N ILE A 78 5.56 -4.54 9.75
CA ILE A 78 6.62 -5.55 9.51
C ILE A 78 7.12 -6.11 10.84
N ASP A 79 7.45 -5.25 11.80
CA ASP A 79 7.92 -5.65 13.12
C ASP A 79 6.88 -6.51 13.85
N SER A 80 5.61 -6.07 13.83
CA SER A 80 4.50 -6.81 14.43
C SER A 80 4.35 -8.20 13.83
N ILE A 81 4.43 -8.35 12.50
CA ILE A 81 4.33 -9.66 11.82
C ILE A 81 5.57 -10.52 12.13
N THR A 82 6.76 -9.91 12.11
CA THR A 82 8.03 -10.61 12.33
C THR A 82 8.11 -11.19 13.73
N THR A 83 7.84 -10.36 14.74
CA THR A 83 8.06 -10.70 16.15
C THR A 83 6.80 -11.18 16.88
N GLY A 84 5.63 -10.99 16.26
CA GLY A 84 4.35 -11.22 16.91
C GLY A 84 3.99 -10.08 17.86
N LYS A 85 2.69 -9.94 18.17
CA LYS A 85 2.21 -8.91 19.09
C LYS A 85 0.95 -9.36 19.82
N GLY A 86 0.98 -9.31 21.16
CA GLY A 86 -0.12 -9.75 22.00
C GLY A 86 -0.40 -11.24 21.81
N GLY A 87 -1.56 -11.58 21.24
CA GLY A 87 -1.93 -12.97 20.91
C GLY A 87 -1.53 -13.43 19.51
N MET A 88 -0.96 -12.56 18.67
CA MET A 88 -0.51 -12.92 17.32
C MET A 88 0.86 -13.60 17.39
N PRO A 89 1.04 -14.80 16.81
CA PRO A 89 2.33 -15.49 16.82
C PRO A 89 3.37 -14.76 15.97
N ALA A 90 4.64 -15.03 16.23
CA ALA A 90 5.75 -14.55 15.40
C ALA A 90 5.80 -15.32 14.06
N PHE A 91 6.03 -14.59 12.96
CA PHE A 91 6.18 -15.19 11.62
C PHE A 91 7.60 -15.06 11.04
N GLY A 92 8.54 -14.41 11.74
CA GLY A 92 9.91 -14.22 11.26
C GLY A 92 10.70 -15.50 10.98
N GLU A 93 10.30 -16.64 11.56
CA GLU A 93 10.89 -17.96 11.26
C GLU A 93 10.10 -18.77 10.21
N ARG A 94 8.93 -18.27 9.80
CA ARG A 94 7.98 -18.98 8.93
C ARG A 94 7.83 -18.36 7.56
N LEU A 95 8.05 -17.05 7.46
CA LEU A 95 7.96 -16.26 6.25
C LEU A 95 9.30 -15.57 5.99
N SER A 96 9.64 -15.42 4.71
CA SER A 96 10.78 -14.60 4.30
C SER A 96 10.54 -13.11 4.60
N SER A 97 11.61 -12.32 4.65
CA SER A 97 11.51 -10.86 4.80
C SER A 97 10.60 -10.25 3.74
N ASP A 98 10.71 -10.71 2.51
CA ASP A 98 9.96 -10.18 1.37
C ASP A 98 8.46 -10.49 1.50
N GLU A 99 8.11 -11.70 1.93
CA GLU A 99 6.71 -12.07 2.20
C GLU A 99 6.10 -11.26 3.35
N ILE A 100 6.88 -10.98 4.39
CA ILE A 100 6.44 -10.12 5.51
C ILE A 100 6.22 -8.68 5.03
N GLU A 101 7.15 -8.16 4.23
CA GLU A 101 7.06 -6.82 3.64
C GLU A 101 5.84 -6.67 2.74
N GLN A 102 5.57 -7.67 1.89
CA GLN A 102 4.41 -7.72 1.02
C GLN A 102 3.11 -7.82 1.81
N ALA A 103 3.04 -8.71 2.81
CA ALA A 103 1.87 -8.85 3.67
C ALA A 103 1.57 -7.56 4.45
N ALA A 104 2.61 -6.88 4.98
CA ALA A 104 2.45 -5.61 5.68
C ALA A 104 1.87 -4.54 4.75
N SER A 105 2.36 -4.43 3.51
CA SER A 105 1.82 -3.48 2.54
C SER A 105 0.39 -3.83 2.10
N TYR A 106 0.09 -5.10 1.84
CA TYR A 106 -1.27 -5.54 1.53
C TYR A 106 -2.26 -5.17 2.64
N VAL A 107 -1.93 -5.49 3.90
CA VAL A 107 -2.81 -5.24 5.05
C VAL A 107 -3.09 -3.74 5.23
N ARG A 108 -2.08 -2.88 5.05
CA ARG A 108 -2.23 -1.43 5.20
C ARG A 108 -3.03 -0.79 4.08
N LEU A 109 -2.86 -1.27 2.84
CA LEU A 109 -3.54 -0.71 1.67
C LEU A 109 -4.97 -1.24 1.50
N THR A 110 -5.24 -2.46 1.97
CA THR A 110 -6.54 -3.12 1.75
C THR A 110 -7.54 -2.82 2.85
N PHE A 111 -7.11 -2.85 4.12
CA PHE A 111 -8.02 -2.73 5.27
C PHE A 111 -8.01 -1.31 5.82
N VAL A 112 -8.31 -0.34 4.98
CA VAL A 112 -8.45 1.06 5.38
C VAL A 112 -9.79 1.29 6.10
N ASP A 113 -9.86 2.32 6.94
CA ASP A 113 -11.15 2.78 7.42
C ASP A 113 -11.88 3.46 6.25
N GLU A 114 -13.10 3.03 5.92
CA GLU A 114 -13.93 3.62 4.84
C GLU A 114 -14.10 5.16 4.99
N ALA A 115 -14.01 5.68 6.21
CA ALA A 115 -13.99 7.11 6.49
C ALA A 115 -12.75 7.84 5.95
N ALA A 116 -11.61 7.15 5.82
CA ALA A 116 -10.38 7.68 5.21
C ALA A 116 -10.40 7.52 3.68
N ALA A 117 -10.97 6.43 3.15
CA ALA A 117 -11.07 6.21 1.70
C ALA A 117 -11.91 7.29 0.98
N THR A 118 -12.93 7.83 1.64
CA THR A 118 -13.77 8.90 1.10
C THR A 118 -13.16 10.30 1.24
N ALA A 119 -12.17 10.49 2.12
CA ALA A 119 -11.52 11.78 2.33
C ALA A 119 -10.57 12.16 1.19
N ASP A 120 -9.85 11.18 0.63
CA ASP A 120 -8.96 11.40 -0.52
C ASP A 120 -9.73 11.62 -1.82
N GLU A 121 -10.89 10.94 -1.98
CA GLU A 121 -11.76 11.18 -3.13
C GLU A 121 -12.49 12.54 -3.02
N GLU A 122 -12.85 12.99 -1.82
CA GLU A 122 -13.36 14.35 -1.62
C GLU A 122 -12.27 15.40 -1.84
N LEU A 123 -11.02 15.17 -1.43
CA LEU A 123 -9.89 16.06 -1.71
C LEU A 123 -9.59 16.13 -3.23
N ALA A 124 -9.67 15.00 -3.91
CA ALA A 124 -9.52 14.90 -5.37
C ALA A 124 -10.70 15.53 -6.13
N ARG A 125 -11.94 15.40 -5.62
CA ARG A 125 -13.15 15.99 -6.20
C ARG A 125 -13.25 17.49 -5.95
N THR A 126 -12.83 17.96 -4.79
CA THR A 126 -12.88 19.38 -4.40
C THR A 126 -11.68 20.18 -4.89
N GLY A 127 -10.63 19.52 -5.40
CA GLY A 127 -9.43 20.18 -5.90
C GLY A 127 -8.76 21.08 -4.85
N ALA A 128 -8.89 20.75 -3.57
CA ALA A 128 -8.35 21.54 -2.47
C ALA A 128 -6.88 21.19 -2.21
N GLY A 129 -6.05 21.37 -3.23
CA GLY A 129 -4.62 21.51 -3.06
C GLY A 129 -4.30 22.79 -2.28
N SER A 130 -3.77 22.61 -1.07
CA SER A 130 -2.91 23.55 -0.33
C SER A 130 -3.29 25.04 -0.36
N ALA A 131 -4.19 25.46 0.53
CA ALA A 131 -4.09 26.73 1.26
C ALA A 131 -5.28 26.82 2.22
N GLY A 132 -5.01 26.92 3.52
CA GLY A 132 -6.04 26.94 4.55
C GLY A 132 -7.15 27.96 4.26
N LEU A 133 -8.39 27.48 4.21
CA LEU A 133 -9.59 28.28 4.27
C LEU A 133 -10.67 27.50 5.01
N ALA A 134 -11.20 28.17 6.03
CA ALA A 134 -12.27 27.72 6.89
C ALA A 134 -13.50 27.33 6.07
N VAL A 135 -14.09 26.19 6.42
CA VAL A 135 -15.45 25.81 6.02
C VAL A 135 -16.44 26.89 6.47
N VAL A 136 -16.84 27.76 5.55
CA VAL A 136 -18.12 28.47 5.66
C VAL A 136 -19.16 27.51 5.10
N GLY A 137 -19.89 26.87 6.01
CA GLY A 137 -21.02 26.03 5.64
C GLY A 137 -22.02 26.84 4.82
N VAL A 138 -22.14 26.52 3.54
CA VAL A 138 -23.20 27.04 2.68
C VAL A 138 -24.45 26.21 2.95
N THR A 139 -25.18 26.53 4.01
CA THR A 139 -26.60 26.21 4.04
C THR A 139 -27.27 27.15 3.05
N MET A 140 -27.78 26.62 1.96
CA MET A 140 -28.48 27.35 0.91
C MET A 140 -29.81 27.89 1.48
N VAL A 141 -29.75 29.00 2.20
CA VAL A 141 -30.93 29.77 2.59
C VAL A 141 -31.17 30.79 1.50
N THR A 142 -32.28 30.60 0.80
CA THR A 142 -32.84 31.53 -0.19
C THR A 142 -32.88 32.95 0.36
N GLY A 143 -32.16 33.86 -0.29
CA GLY A 143 -32.41 35.30 -0.22
C GLY A 143 -31.34 36.13 0.48
N GLY A 144 -30.64 36.96 -0.30
CA GLY A 144 -29.92 38.13 0.21
C GLY A 144 -28.40 38.03 0.18
N MET A 145 -27.80 38.42 -0.94
CA MET A 145 -26.35 38.64 -1.05
C MET A 145 -25.95 39.86 -0.20
N TYR A 146 -25.53 39.66 1.04
CA TYR A 146 -24.79 40.66 1.81
C TYR A 146 -23.29 40.39 1.69
N LEU A 147 -22.59 41.29 0.97
CA LEU A 147 -21.13 41.33 0.94
C LEU A 147 -20.61 41.81 2.30
N VAL A 148 -20.34 40.87 3.21
CA VAL A 148 -19.50 41.15 4.38
C VAL A 148 -18.04 41.11 3.91
N THR A 149 -17.48 42.27 3.58
CA THR A 149 -16.04 42.42 3.30
C THR A 149 -15.27 42.24 4.60
N TRP A 150 -14.73 41.04 4.85
CA TRP A 150 -13.92 40.79 6.04
C TRP A 150 -12.51 41.39 5.88
N ASN A 151 -12.23 42.39 6.70
CA ASN A 151 -10.99 43.16 6.79
C ASN A 151 -9.91 42.37 7.57
N ARG A 152 -9.04 41.64 6.85
CA ARG A 152 -7.90 40.92 7.45
C ARG A 152 -6.73 41.88 7.73
N ARG A 153 -6.75 42.59 8.86
CA ARG A 153 -5.54 43.22 9.39
C ARG A 153 -4.58 42.13 9.86
N ARG A 154 -3.44 41.99 9.18
CA ARG A 154 -2.26 41.30 9.70
C ARG A 154 -1.66 42.17 10.80
N THR A 155 -1.54 41.65 12.01
CA THR A 155 -0.55 42.12 12.98
C THR A 155 0.11 40.89 13.55
N GLY A 156 1.37 40.68 13.18
CA GLY A 156 2.24 39.71 13.82
C GLY A 156 2.75 40.23 15.15
N MET A 157 3.09 39.27 16.01
CA MET A 157 4.28 39.22 16.86
C MET A 157 4.67 37.74 16.98
#